data_AF-A0A0C1ELI1-F1
#
_entry.id   AF-A0A0C1ELI1-F1
#
_cell.length_a   1.000
_cell.length_b   1.000
_cell.length_c   1.000
_cell.angle_alpha   90.00
_cell.angle_beta   90.00
_cell.angle_gamma   90.00
#
_symmetry.space_group_name_H-M   'P 1'
#
loop_
_entity.id
_entity.type
_entity.pdbx_description
1 polymer ?
#
loop_
_entity_poly.entity_id
_entity_poly.type
_entity_poly.pdbx_seq_one_letter_code
_entity_poly.pdbx_strand_id
1 'polypeptide(L)'
;MILQGMQKIWKAEILETVSQGFRKAATAEANVLLAKAAAITSPTATNTITATKHLFQKTILSKKSTVRTLDAISELGLKNGMRLPTNKVLEMAEKFLGIGYKEAIAGSGRFVSADGKRVFRMGLNDLLGKHSGGPHVNFELLVPNLKTGKVKVGRKAHIYLTD
;
A
#
# COMPACT_ATOMS: atom_id res chain seq x y z
N MET A 1 -5.37 -40.86 35.23
CA MET A 1 -6.04 -39.58 34.91
C MET A 1 -5.19 -38.35 35.29
N ILE A 2 -3.85 -38.42 35.24
CA ILE A 2 -2.93 -37.37 35.77
C ILE A 2 -2.09 -36.70 34.66
N LEU A 3 -1.83 -37.41 33.55
CA LEU A 3 -0.90 -36.94 32.50
C LEU A 3 -1.44 -35.80 31.62
N GLN A 4 -2.76 -35.74 31.39
CA GLN A 4 -3.37 -34.67 30.57
C GLN A 4 -3.44 -33.32 31.30
N GLY A 5 -3.48 -33.32 32.64
CA GLY A 5 -3.44 -32.10 33.45
C GLY A 5 -2.08 -31.41 33.38
N MET A 6 -1.00 -32.18 33.52
CA MET A 6 0.38 -31.66 33.47
C MET A 6 0.74 -31.08 32.10
N GLN A 7 0.29 -31.70 30.99
CA GLN A 7 0.54 -31.16 29.64
C GLN A 7 -0.20 -29.86 29.35
N LYS A 8 -1.41 -29.67 29.92
CA LYS A 8 -2.15 -28.40 29.80
C LYS A 8 -1.48 -27.27 30.58
N ILE A 9 -0.98 -27.56 31.78
CA ILE A 9 -0.27 -26.58 32.62
C ILE A 9 1.01 -26.12 31.93
N TRP A 10 1.78 -27.05 31.37
CA TRP A 10 3.05 -26.71 30.71
C TRP A 10 2.88 -25.88 29.43
N LYS A 11 1.82 -26.14 28.64
CA LYS A 11 1.51 -25.31 27.45
C LYS A 11 1.06 -23.90 27.81
N ALA A 12 0.32 -23.72 28.91
CA ALA A 12 -0.13 -22.40 29.35
C ALA A 12 1.05 -21.54 29.84
N GLU A 13 1.96 -22.13 30.63
CA GLU A 13 3.20 -21.45 31.07
C GLU A 13 4.09 -21.06 29.89
N ILE A 14 4.22 -21.91 28.87
CA ILE A 14 4.99 -21.58 27.66
C ILE A 14 4.35 -20.43 26.90
N LEU A 15 3.02 -20.42 26.73
CA LEU A 15 2.32 -19.33 26.03
C LEU A 15 2.45 -18.00 26.78
N GLU A 16 2.37 -18.04 28.11
CA GLU A 16 2.48 -16.85 28.95
C GLU A 16 3.92 -16.31 28.98
N THR A 17 4.92 -17.20 29.05
CA THR A 17 6.34 -16.83 28.99
C THR A 17 6.72 -16.23 27.63
N VAL A 18 6.20 -16.79 26.53
CA VAL A 18 6.41 -16.26 25.17
C VAL A 18 5.72 -14.91 25.00
N SER A 19 4.47 -14.76 25.49
CA SER A 19 3.74 -13.50 25.46
C SER A 19 4.42 -12.41 26.30
N GLN A 20 4.92 -12.75 27.50
CA GLN A 20 5.71 -11.84 28.33
C GLN A 20 7.05 -11.47 27.68
N GLY A 21 7.69 -12.40 26.95
CA GLY A 21 8.88 -12.14 26.15
C GLY A 21 8.63 -11.15 25.01
N PHE A 22 7.55 -11.32 24.24
CA PHE A 22 7.14 -10.39 23.19
C PHE A 22 6.76 -9.01 23.75
N ARG A 23 6.06 -8.97 24.90
CA ARG A 23 5.73 -7.72 25.59
C ARG A 23 6.99 -7.02 26.10
N LYS A 24 7.93 -7.72 26.73
CA LYS A 24 9.20 -7.14 27.19
C LYS A 24 10.06 -6.63 26.02
N ALA A 25 10.13 -7.36 24.90
CA ALA A 25 10.84 -6.91 23.70
C ALA A 25 10.20 -5.65 23.08
N ALA A 26 8.87 -5.63 22.95
CA ALA A 26 8.15 -4.45 22.46
C ALA A 26 8.27 -3.24 23.40
N THR A 27 8.34 -3.48 24.73
CA THR A 27 8.51 -2.42 25.73
C THR A 27 9.96 -1.92 25.77
N ALA A 28 10.96 -2.79 25.57
CA ALA A 28 12.35 -2.40 25.45
C ALA A 28 12.63 -1.58 24.19
N GLU A 29 12.04 -1.95 23.05
CA GLU A 29 12.14 -1.18 21.80
C GLU A 29 11.42 0.17 21.90
N ALA A 30 10.24 0.21 22.52
CA ALA A 30 9.52 1.46 22.79
C ALA A 30 10.28 2.37 23.77
N ASN A 31 10.93 1.81 24.81
CA ASN A 31 11.71 2.57 25.77
C ASN A 31 13.04 3.07 25.18
N VAL A 32 13.67 2.36 24.25
CA VAL A 32 14.83 2.86 23.50
C VAL A 32 14.43 4.01 22.58
N LEU A 33 13.25 3.95 21.96
CA LEU A 33 12.71 5.05 21.16
C LEU A 33 12.31 6.25 22.02
N LEU A 34 11.78 6.03 23.23
CA LEU A 34 11.42 7.10 24.16
C LEU A 34 12.66 7.74 24.82
N ALA A 35 13.69 6.96 25.14
CA ALA A 35 14.98 7.47 25.62
C ALA A 35 15.72 8.26 24.52
N LYS A 36 15.63 7.84 23.26
CA LYS A 36 16.11 8.62 22.11
C LYS A 36 15.29 9.89 21.87
N ALA A 37 14.01 9.92 22.25
CA ALA A 37 13.18 11.12 22.20
C ALA A 37 13.47 12.10 23.36
N ALA A 38 13.80 11.60 24.56
CA ALA A 38 14.18 12.42 25.71
C ALA A 38 15.55 13.09 25.57
N ALA A 39 16.47 12.51 24.78
CA ALA A 39 17.73 13.17 24.42
C ALA A 39 17.55 14.39 23.47
N ILE A 40 16.33 14.62 22.95
CA ILE A 40 16.01 15.70 22.00
C ILE A 40 15.39 16.91 22.72
N THR A 41 15.09 16.82 24.02
CA THR A 41 14.58 17.95 24.84
C THR A 41 15.69 18.79 25.47
N SER A 42 16.70 19.17 24.67
CA SER A 42 17.56 20.33 24.99
C SER A 42 17.31 21.43 23.96
N PRO A 43 17.25 22.71 24.37
CA PRO A 43 16.35 23.70 23.78
C PRO A 43 16.96 24.33 22.52
N THR A 44 16.76 23.74 21.35
CA THR A 44 17.04 24.43 20.06
C THR A 44 16.22 23.82 18.93
N ALA A 45 14.89 24.01 18.97
CA ALA A 45 13.98 23.27 18.10
C ALA A 45 13.05 24.18 17.28
N THR A 46 13.34 24.30 15.98
CA THR A 46 12.28 24.53 14.99
C THR A 46 12.54 23.77 13.69
N ASN A 47 13.81 23.61 13.26
CA ASN A 47 14.10 23.03 11.93
C ASN A 47 14.32 21.50 11.91
N THR A 48 14.53 20.84 13.06
CA THR A 48 14.89 19.40 13.11
C THR A 48 13.67 18.49 13.35
N ILE A 49 12.60 19.00 13.97
CA ILE A 49 11.38 18.24 14.29
C ILE A 49 10.61 17.86 13.00
N THR A 50 10.55 18.77 12.02
CA THR A 50 9.84 18.55 10.76
C THR A 50 10.49 17.45 9.93
N ALA A 51 11.81 17.44 9.81
CA ALA A 51 12.55 16.42 9.06
C ALA A 51 12.38 15.01 9.68
N THR A 52 12.39 14.94 11.01
CA THR A 52 12.30 13.66 11.74
C THR A 52 10.86 13.12 11.72
N LYS A 53 9.84 13.98 11.84
CA LYS A 53 8.43 13.62 11.67
C LYS A 53 8.13 13.13 10.25
N HIS A 54 8.72 13.78 9.25
CA HIS A 54 8.57 13.40 7.85
C HIS A 54 9.21 12.03 7.55
N LEU A 55 10.39 11.76 8.12
CA LEU A 55 11.07 10.47 7.95
C LEU A 55 10.35 9.33 8.69
N PHE A 56 9.82 9.58 9.88
CA PHE A 56 9.03 8.61 10.64
C PHE A 56 7.70 8.31 9.94
N GLN A 57 7.03 9.32 9.41
CA GLN A 57 5.82 9.16 8.60
C GLN A 57 6.11 8.37 7.32
N LYS A 58 7.20 8.67 6.60
CA LYS A 58 7.63 7.93 5.40
C LYS A 58 7.91 6.45 5.69
N THR A 59 8.50 6.13 6.85
CA THR A 59 8.84 4.76 7.24
C THR A 59 7.61 3.95 7.66
N ILE A 60 6.67 4.56 8.40
CA ILE A 60 5.40 3.92 8.77
C ILE A 60 4.46 3.80 7.56
N LEU A 61 4.40 4.81 6.68
CA LEU A 61 3.68 4.71 5.40
C LEU A 61 4.26 3.63 4.51
N SER A 62 5.59 3.49 4.43
CA SER A 62 6.26 2.45 3.64
C SER A 62 5.86 1.04 4.09
N LYS A 63 5.92 0.77 5.40
CA LYS A 63 5.54 -0.55 5.95
C LYS A 63 4.04 -0.83 5.84
N LYS A 64 3.17 0.18 5.99
CA LYS A 64 1.70 0.03 5.78
C LYS A 64 1.31 -0.05 4.30
N SER A 65 2.09 0.55 3.39
CA SER A 65 1.83 0.54 1.94
C SER A 65 2.08 -0.83 1.31
N THR A 66 2.99 -1.63 1.85
CA THR A 66 3.38 -2.92 1.27
C THR A 66 2.23 -3.94 1.34
N VAL A 67 1.35 -3.83 2.34
CA VAL A 67 0.15 -4.66 2.48
C VAL A 67 -1.06 -4.05 1.75
N ARG A 68 -1.21 -2.72 1.73
CA ARG A 68 -2.33 -2.02 1.04
C ARG A 68 -2.22 -2.01 -0.49
N THR A 69 -1.03 -2.15 -1.05
CA THR A 69 -0.85 -2.06 -2.51
C THR A 69 -1.42 -3.25 -3.30
N LEU A 70 -1.68 -4.39 -2.66
CA LEU A 70 -2.24 -5.57 -3.33
C LEU A 70 -3.77 -5.51 -3.54
N ASP A 71 -4.44 -4.58 -2.86
CA ASP A 71 -5.90 -4.44 -2.87
C ASP A 71 -6.40 -3.04 -3.19
N ALA A 72 -5.55 -2.11 -3.64
CA ALA A 72 -5.96 -0.72 -3.91
C ALA A 72 -7.17 -0.58 -4.86
N ILE A 73 -7.35 -1.52 -5.80
CA ILE A 73 -8.54 -1.59 -6.66
C ILE A 73 -9.79 -1.90 -5.81
N SER A 74 -9.71 -2.91 -4.93
CA SER A 74 -10.80 -3.28 -4.01
C SER A 74 -11.08 -2.18 -2.98
N GLU A 75 -10.04 -1.54 -2.42
CA GLU A 75 -10.16 -0.46 -1.42
C GLU A 75 -10.91 0.76 -1.97
N LEU A 76 -10.75 1.03 -3.27
CA LEU A 76 -11.48 2.07 -3.98
C LEU A 76 -12.87 1.61 -4.47
N GLY A 77 -13.29 0.38 -4.16
CA GLY A 77 -14.55 -0.18 -4.62
C GLY A 77 -14.61 -0.38 -6.14
N LEU A 78 -13.47 -0.33 -6.84
CA LEU A 78 -13.42 -0.47 -8.29
C LEU A 78 -13.62 -1.93 -8.68
N LYS A 79 -14.68 -2.19 -9.44
CA LYS A 79 -15.00 -3.51 -9.98
C LYS A 79 -14.76 -3.52 -11.49
N ASN A 80 -14.19 -4.61 -11.98
CA ASN A 80 -14.00 -4.79 -13.42
C ASN A 80 -15.36 -4.77 -14.14
N GLY A 81 -15.46 -3.98 -15.20
CA GLY A 81 -16.68 -3.80 -15.99
C GLY A 81 -17.64 -2.74 -15.46
N MET A 82 -17.30 -2.07 -14.36
CA MET A 82 -18.10 -0.96 -13.85
C MET A 82 -18.14 0.19 -14.84
N ARG A 83 -19.27 0.91 -14.87
CA ARG A 83 -19.51 2.10 -15.68
C ARG A 83 -19.51 3.32 -14.77
N LEU A 84 -18.71 4.34 -15.09
CA LEU A 84 -18.62 5.57 -14.32
C LEU A 84 -18.46 6.79 -15.24
N PRO A 85 -18.96 7.97 -14.82
CA PRO A 85 -18.65 9.23 -15.48
C PRO A 85 -17.16 9.54 -15.48
N THR A 86 -16.67 10.19 -16.54
CA THR A 86 -15.24 10.47 -16.76
C THR A 86 -14.62 11.25 -15.60
N ASN A 87 -15.31 12.29 -15.11
CA ASN A 87 -14.82 13.08 -13.97
C ASN A 87 -14.59 12.22 -12.72
N LYS A 88 -15.50 11.27 -12.44
CA LYS A 88 -15.38 10.38 -11.29
C LYS A 88 -14.23 9.40 -11.47
N VAL A 89 -14.06 8.88 -12.68
CA VAL A 89 -12.94 8.00 -13.02
C VAL A 89 -11.59 8.70 -12.81
N LEU A 90 -11.46 9.96 -13.24
CA LEU A 90 -10.23 10.74 -13.04
C LEU A 90 -9.95 11.01 -11.56
N GLU A 91 -10.95 11.37 -10.76
CA GLU A 91 -10.81 11.52 -9.30
C GLU A 91 -10.30 10.22 -8.64
N MET A 92 -10.84 9.08 -9.07
CA MET A 92 -10.43 7.77 -8.57
C MET A 92 -9.02 7.39 -9.07
N ALA A 93 -8.63 7.80 -10.28
CA ALA A 93 -7.30 7.61 -10.83
C ALA A 93 -6.24 8.36 -10.02
N GLU A 94 -6.50 9.61 -9.64
CA GLU A 94 -5.60 10.40 -8.79
C GLU A 94 -5.39 9.76 -7.42
N LYS A 95 -6.48 9.31 -6.78
CA LYS A 95 -6.42 8.58 -5.50
C LYS A 95 -5.67 7.25 -5.64
N PHE A 96 -5.95 6.53 -6.73
CA PHE A 96 -5.31 5.25 -7.02
C PHE A 96 -3.82 5.40 -7.25
N LEU A 97 -3.37 6.39 -8.01
CA LEU A 97 -1.95 6.60 -8.30
C LEU A 97 -1.20 7.20 -7.11
N GLY A 98 -1.85 8.12 -6.39
CA GLY A 98 -1.28 8.87 -5.28
C GLY A 98 -0.24 9.90 -5.72
N ILE A 99 0.25 10.69 -4.77
CA ILE A 99 1.19 11.80 -5.03
C ILE A 99 2.47 11.30 -5.72
N GLY A 100 2.95 12.08 -6.70
CA GLY A 100 4.22 11.82 -7.38
C GLY A 100 4.14 10.78 -8.50
N TYR A 101 2.93 10.46 -8.97
CA TYR A 101 2.76 9.68 -10.18
C TYR A 101 3.30 10.44 -11.40
N LYS A 102 3.68 9.69 -12.44
CA LYS A 102 4.15 10.25 -13.70
C LYS A 102 3.59 9.48 -14.88
N GLU A 103 3.49 10.14 -16.02
CA GLU A 103 3.29 9.44 -17.28
C GLU A 103 4.58 8.69 -17.66
N ALA A 104 4.46 7.42 -18.04
CA ALA A 104 5.61 6.58 -18.35
C ALA A 104 6.37 7.10 -19.59
N ILE A 105 5.60 7.50 -20.60
CA ILE A 105 6.04 8.17 -21.82
C ILE A 105 5.04 9.30 -22.05
N ALA A 106 5.50 10.53 -22.27
CA ALA A 106 4.62 11.67 -22.50
C ALA A 106 3.66 11.39 -23.67
N GLY A 107 2.35 11.57 -23.44
CA GLY A 107 1.30 11.34 -24.44
C GLY A 107 0.91 9.88 -24.67
N SER A 108 1.42 8.93 -23.88
CA SER A 108 1.03 7.52 -23.97
C SER A 108 -0.33 7.19 -23.34
N GLY A 109 -0.85 8.07 -22.48
CA GLY A 109 -2.01 7.81 -21.63
C GLY A 109 -1.72 6.79 -20.53
N ARG A 110 -0.44 6.48 -20.25
CA ARG A 110 -0.04 5.47 -19.26
C ARG A 110 0.64 6.13 -18.07
N PHE A 111 -0.06 6.20 -16.94
CA PHE A 111 0.40 6.83 -15.71
C PHE A 111 0.81 5.77 -14.68
N VAL A 112 1.88 6.05 -13.93
CA VAL A 112 2.50 5.12 -12.98
C VAL A 112 2.68 5.80 -11.64
N SER A 113 2.26 5.14 -10.58
CA SER A 113 2.50 5.60 -9.21
C SER A 113 4.00 5.71 -8.90
N ALA A 114 4.35 6.56 -7.93
CA ALA A 114 5.74 6.78 -7.51
C ALA A 114 6.46 5.49 -7.06
N ASP A 115 5.72 4.53 -6.50
CA ASP A 115 6.24 3.22 -6.08
C ASP A 115 6.35 2.19 -7.22
N GLY A 116 5.93 2.54 -8.43
CA GLY A 116 5.98 1.65 -9.61
C GLY A 116 5.00 0.48 -9.58
N LYS A 117 4.03 0.45 -8.64
CA LYS A 117 3.13 -0.69 -8.43
C LYS A 117 1.74 -0.51 -9.02
N ARG A 118 1.31 0.71 -9.31
CA ARG A 118 -0.04 1.04 -9.76
C ARG A 118 0.03 1.76 -11.10
N VAL A 119 -0.88 1.39 -11.99
CA VAL A 119 -0.96 1.95 -13.34
C VAL A 119 -2.38 2.33 -13.65
N PHE A 120 -2.55 3.56 -14.12
CA PHE A 120 -3.78 4.01 -14.76
C PHE A 120 -3.48 4.16 -16.25
N ARG A 121 -4.26 3.50 -17.11
CA ARG A 121 -4.09 3.58 -18.56
C ARG A 121 -5.38 4.05 -19.23
N MET A 122 -5.23 5.11 -20.04
CA MET A 122 -6.25 5.72 -20.88
C MET A 122 -5.66 6.04 -22.25
N GLY A 123 -5.12 5.02 -22.93
CA GLY A 123 -4.55 5.19 -24.26
C GLY A 123 -5.64 5.49 -25.30
N LEU A 124 -5.23 6.00 -26.46
CA LEU A 124 -6.18 6.34 -27.54
C LEU A 124 -7.11 5.18 -27.93
N ASN A 125 -6.59 3.95 -27.97
CA ASN A 125 -7.41 2.78 -28.30
C ASN A 125 -8.40 2.40 -27.18
N ASP A 126 -8.04 2.64 -25.91
CA ASP A 126 -8.92 2.42 -24.76
C ASP A 126 -10.09 3.42 -24.83
N LEU A 127 -9.78 4.71 -25.05
CA LEU A 127 -10.76 5.79 -25.14
C LEU A 127 -11.68 5.68 -26.36
N LEU A 128 -11.16 5.21 -27.50
CA LEU A 128 -11.97 4.94 -28.68
C LEU A 128 -12.75 3.62 -28.58
N GLY A 129 -12.54 2.82 -27.53
CA GLY A 129 -13.25 1.57 -27.30
C GLY A 129 -12.97 0.47 -28.33
N LYS A 130 -11.87 0.56 -29.08
CA LYS A 130 -11.57 -0.30 -30.24
C LYS A 130 -11.45 -1.80 -29.91
N HIS A 131 -11.31 -2.15 -28.63
CA HIS A 131 -11.02 -3.52 -28.21
C HIS A 131 -11.75 -4.00 -26.95
N SER A 132 -12.64 -3.20 -26.35
CA SER A 132 -13.30 -3.59 -25.09
C SER A 132 -14.75 -3.11 -24.99
N GLY A 133 -15.63 -3.36 -25.96
CA GLY A 133 -17.08 -3.12 -25.80
C GLY A 133 -17.52 -1.66 -25.57
N GLY A 134 -16.61 -0.70 -25.71
CA GLY A 134 -16.85 0.74 -25.55
C GLY A 134 -15.64 1.51 -24.98
N PRO A 135 -15.71 2.86 -24.96
CA PRO A 135 -14.73 3.71 -24.30
C PRO A 135 -14.49 3.30 -22.84
N HIS A 136 -13.23 3.12 -22.46
CA HIS A 136 -12.87 2.67 -21.12
C HIS A 136 -11.46 3.12 -20.72
N VAL A 137 -11.13 2.88 -19.45
CA VAL A 137 -9.79 3.03 -18.88
C VAL A 137 -9.43 1.80 -18.06
N ASN A 138 -8.15 1.65 -17.73
CA ASN A 138 -7.64 0.51 -16.97
C ASN A 138 -6.97 0.96 -15.67
N PHE A 139 -7.34 0.30 -14.58
CA PHE A 139 -6.62 0.32 -13.31
C PHE A 139 -5.87 -1.00 -13.17
N GLU A 140 -4.54 -0.96 -13.06
CA GLU A 140 -3.71 -2.16 -13.03
C GLU A 140 -2.76 -2.16 -11.82
N LEU A 141 -2.66 -3.30 -11.15
CA LEU A 141 -1.68 -3.57 -10.12
C LEU A 141 -0.55 -4.41 -10.70
N LEU A 142 0.67 -3.90 -10.59
CA LEU A 142 1.88 -4.57 -11.04
C LEU A 142 2.42 -5.45 -9.92
N VAL A 143 2.77 -6.68 -10.28
CA VAL A 143 3.41 -7.65 -9.41
C VAL A 143 4.66 -8.19 -10.07
N PRO A 144 5.69 -8.58 -9.30
CA PRO A 144 6.85 -9.27 -9.85
C PRO A 144 6.44 -10.60 -10.50
N ASN A 145 6.99 -10.89 -11.67
CA ASN A 145 6.96 -12.22 -12.25
C ASN A 145 8.10 -13.04 -11.62
N LEU A 146 7.76 -13.97 -10.73
CA LEU A 146 8.73 -14.79 -10.01
C LEU A 146 9.63 -15.64 -10.93
N LYS A 147 9.20 -15.93 -12.16
CA LYS A 147 10.00 -16.70 -13.13
C LYS A 147 11.01 -15.86 -13.89
N THR A 148 10.71 -14.60 -14.15
CA THR A 148 11.52 -13.73 -15.04
C THR A 148 12.11 -12.51 -14.34
N GLY A 149 11.71 -12.23 -13.10
CA GLY A 149 12.04 -11.01 -12.37
C GLY A 149 11.35 -9.74 -12.90
N LYS A 150 10.75 -9.79 -14.10
CA LYS A 150 10.10 -8.64 -14.74
C LYS A 150 8.75 -8.33 -14.08
N VAL A 151 8.31 -7.08 -14.12
CA VAL A 151 6.96 -6.70 -13.67
C VAL A 151 5.90 -7.20 -14.65
N LYS A 152 4.77 -7.69 -14.12
CA LYS A 152 3.58 -8.06 -14.89
C LYS A 152 2.33 -7.47 -14.26
N VAL A 153 1.24 -7.37 -15.04
CA VAL A 153 -0.08 -7.06 -14.49
C VAL A 153 -0.56 -8.26 -13.68
N GLY A 154 -0.74 -8.07 -12.37
CA GLY A 154 -1.28 -9.08 -11.45
C GLY A 154 -2.79 -8.99 -11.32
N ARG A 155 -3.32 -7.77 -11.23
CA ARG A 155 -4.77 -7.50 -11.19
C ARG A 155 -5.10 -6.31 -12.07
N LYS A 156 -6.28 -6.34 -12.67
CA LYS A 156 -6.79 -5.24 -13.50
C LYS A 156 -8.29 -5.03 -13.30
N ALA A 157 -8.74 -3.79 -13.45
CA ALA A 157 -10.13 -3.41 -13.60
C ALA A 157 -10.28 -2.50 -14.82
N HIS A 158 -11.12 -2.91 -15.77
CA HIS A 158 -11.58 -2.05 -16.86
C HIS A 158 -12.79 -1.27 -16.37
N ILE A 159 -12.77 0.04 -16.51
CA ILE A 159 -13.86 0.93 -16.13
C ILE A 159 -14.35 1.63 -17.38
N TYR A 160 -15.60 1.40 -17.73
CA TYR A 160 -16.25 1.98 -18.90
C TYR A 160 -16.67 3.42 -18.61
N LEU A 161 -16.43 4.29 -19.59
CA LEU A 161 -16.86 5.68 -19.54
C LEU A 161 -18.32 5.79 -20.03
N THR A 162 -19.06 6.74 -19.48
CA THR A 162 -20.51 6.89 -19.76
C THR A 162 -20.87 8.20 -20.43
N ASP A 163 -19.92 9.11 -20.58
CA ASP A 163 -20.06 10.48 -21.07
C ASP A 163 -19.07 10.79 -22.19
#